data_AF-A0A7S3MF85-F1
#
_entry.id   AF-A0A7S3MF85-F1
#
_cell.length_a   1.000
_cell.length_b   1.000
_cell.length_c   1.000
_cell.angle_alpha   90.00
_cell.angle_beta   90.00
_cell.angle_gamma   90.00
#
_symmetry.space_group_name_H-M   'P 1'
#
loop_
_entity.id
_entity.type
_entity.pdbx_description
1 polymer ?
#
loop_
_entity_poly.entity_id
_entity_poly.type
_entity_poly.pdbx_seq_one_letter_code
_entity_poly.pdbx_strand_id
1 'polypeptide(L)'
;AARFLLAKMRGVPAGQSQPKLGGVFPLGNTGMAFVKGANTSEHFILGDFFVQDVGTKCKFDTDLTLKEDYDFTCTHLAKHGAVLRCNRMFVAAVHETNPGGACSERDGAGDKERANIAILQRKWPGVFSLNGNRGDGSTQVTMAWRRRRV
;
A
#
# COMPACT_ATOMS: atom_id res chain seq x y z
N ALA A 1 1.55 2.54 -18.57
CA ALA A 1 0.92 2.25 -17.26
C ALA A 1 0.28 3.49 -16.60
N ALA A 2 1.06 4.55 -16.31
CA ALA A 2 0.57 5.66 -15.48
C ALA A 2 -0.69 6.40 -16.01
N ARG A 3 -0.71 6.77 -17.30
CA ARG A 3 -1.87 7.42 -17.93
C ARG A 3 -3.14 6.57 -17.87
N PHE A 4 -3.01 5.25 -17.99
CA PHE A 4 -4.13 4.32 -17.88
C PHE A 4 -4.71 4.30 -16.47
N LEU A 5 -3.87 4.18 -15.44
CA LEU A 5 -4.31 4.22 -14.04
C LEU A 5 -4.98 5.56 -13.71
N LEU A 6 -4.38 6.68 -14.12
CA LEU A 6 -4.96 8.00 -13.92
C LEU A 6 -6.33 8.15 -14.60
N ALA A 7 -6.45 7.69 -15.85
CA ALA A 7 -7.73 7.70 -16.55
C ALA A 7 -8.78 6.82 -15.87
N LYS A 8 -8.40 5.63 -15.37
CA LYS A 8 -9.30 4.75 -14.62
C LYS A 8 -9.75 5.37 -13.30
N MET A 9 -8.86 6.03 -12.57
CA MET A 9 -9.21 6.76 -11.34
C MET A 9 -10.18 7.91 -11.61
N ARG A 10 -9.92 8.71 -12.65
CA ARG A 10 -10.76 9.85 -13.03
C ARG A 10 -12.09 9.45 -13.69
N GLY A 11 -12.17 8.24 -14.23
CA GLY A 11 -13.38 7.69 -14.84
C GLY A 11 -14.38 7.07 -13.85
N VAL A 12 -14.10 7.09 -12.54
CA VAL A 12 -15.06 6.63 -11.53
C VAL A 12 -16.27 7.59 -11.54
N PRO A 13 -17.53 7.07 -11.62
CA PRO A 13 -18.72 7.91 -11.69
C PRO A 13 -18.83 8.91 -10.53
N ALA A 14 -19.43 10.07 -10.82
CA ALA A 14 -19.79 11.03 -9.78
C ALA A 14 -20.74 10.39 -8.75
N GLY A 15 -20.56 10.71 -7.47
CA GLY A 15 -21.31 10.11 -6.36
C GLY A 15 -20.69 8.84 -5.76
N GLN A 16 -19.61 8.31 -6.34
CA GLN A 16 -18.80 7.24 -5.74
C GLN A 16 -17.49 7.79 -5.18
N SER A 17 -16.85 7.04 -4.26
CA SER A 17 -15.51 7.36 -3.75
C SER A 17 -14.51 7.46 -4.90
N GLN A 18 -13.92 8.64 -5.10
CA GLN A 18 -13.00 8.91 -6.20
C GLN A 18 -11.55 8.67 -5.77
N PRO A 19 -10.92 7.56 -6.18
CA PRO A 19 -9.55 7.27 -5.80
C PRO A 19 -8.61 8.33 -6.38
N LYS A 20 -7.65 8.78 -5.55
CA LYS A 20 -6.56 9.68 -5.96
C LYS A 20 -5.18 9.04 -5.87
N LEU A 21 -5.13 7.77 -5.50
CA LEU A 21 -3.95 6.91 -5.52
C LEU A 21 -4.28 5.62 -6.27
N GLY A 22 -3.43 5.28 -7.22
CA GLY A 22 -3.56 4.08 -8.04
C GLY A 22 -2.28 3.27 -8.05
N GLY A 23 -2.39 1.98 -8.27
CA GLY A 23 -1.25 1.08 -8.37
C GLY A 23 -1.62 -0.25 -9.01
N VAL A 24 -0.71 -1.19 -8.91
CA VAL A 24 -0.77 -2.48 -9.62
C VAL A 24 -0.75 -3.64 -8.64
N PHE A 25 -0.91 -4.87 -9.14
CA PHE A 25 -0.81 -6.04 -8.29
C PHE A 25 0.61 -6.18 -7.72
N PRO A 26 0.79 -6.32 -6.39
CA PRO A 26 2.10 -6.19 -5.75
C PRO A 26 2.94 -7.47 -5.80
N LEU A 27 2.40 -8.58 -6.30
CA LEU A 27 3.08 -9.88 -6.33
C LEU A 27 3.27 -10.35 -7.77
N GLY A 28 4.39 -11.01 -8.05
CA GLY A 28 4.63 -11.69 -9.33
C GLY A 28 3.76 -12.93 -9.56
N ASN A 29 3.04 -13.41 -8.53
CA ASN A 29 2.12 -14.54 -8.67
C ASN A 29 0.84 -14.10 -9.39
N THR A 30 0.80 -14.31 -10.70
CA THR A 30 -0.32 -13.94 -11.57
C THR A 30 -1.60 -14.71 -11.22
N GLY A 31 -1.52 -15.97 -10.79
CA GLY A 31 -2.69 -16.76 -10.37
C GLY A 31 -3.49 -16.09 -9.25
N MET A 32 -2.79 -15.52 -8.26
CA MET A 32 -3.41 -14.77 -7.16
C MET A 32 -4.09 -13.46 -7.60
N ALA A 33 -3.70 -12.90 -8.74
CA ALA A 33 -4.34 -11.74 -9.34
C ALA A 33 -5.64 -12.12 -10.07
N PHE A 34 -5.69 -13.30 -10.71
CA PHE A 34 -6.87 -13.74 -11.47
C PHE A 34 -8.06 -14.12 -10.60
N VAL A 35 -7.82 -14.58 -9.36
CA VAL A 35 -8.89 -14.85 -8.38
C VAL A 35 -9.48 -13.57 -7.76
N LYS A 36 -8.94 -12.39 -8.09
CA LYS A 36 -9.48 -11.09 -7.66
C LYS A 36 -10.21 -10.41 -8.82
N GLY A 37 -11.15 -9.54 -8.46
CA GLY A 37 -11.75 -8.61 -9.42
C GLY A 37 -10.68 -7.79 -10.13
N ALA A 38 -10.95 -7.39 -11.38
CA ALA A 38 -9.96 -6.68 -12.21
C ALA A 38 -9.42 -5.41 -11.53
N ASN A 39 -10.25 -4.77 -10.70
CA ASN A 39 -9.87 -3.64 -9.87
C ASN A 39 -10.37 -3.84 -8.43
N THR A 40 -9.63 -3.30 -7.46
CA THR A 40 -10.02 -3.28 -6.04
C THR A 40 -9.76 -1.92 -5.40
N SER A 41 -10.60 -1.52 -4.44
CA SER A 41 -10.64 -0.15 -3.92
C SER A 41 -10.06 0.08 -2.52
N GLU A 42 -9.87 -0.97 -1.73
CA GLU A 42 -9.48 -0.86 -0.31
C GLU A 42 -8.18 -1.60 0.04
N HIS A 43 -7.35 -1.85 -0.96
CA HIS A 43 -6.16 -2.68 -0.81
C HIS A 43 -4.87 -1.88 -0.89
N PHE A 44 -3.84 -2.40 -0.23
CA PHE A 44 -2.47 -1.92 -0.28
C PHE A 44 -1.98 -1.61 -1.71
N ILE A 45 -1.36 -0.43 -1.87
CA ILE A 45 -0.65 0.03 -3.05
C ILE A 45 0.85 0.05 -2.74
N LEU A 46 1.62 -0.77 -3.46
CA LEU A 46 3.06 -0.93 -3.25
C LEU A 46 3.85 0.30 -3.74
N GLY A 47 4.86 0.72 -2.97
CA GLY A 47 5.71 1.87 -3.26
C GLY A 47 6.52 1.79 -4.57
N ASP A 48 6.85 0.58 -5.04
CA ASP A 48 7.63 0.36 -6.28
C ASP A 48 7.00 1.00 -7.51
N PHE A 49 5.67 1.01 -7.57
CA PHE A 49 4.94 1.66 -8.64
C PHE A 49 3.54 2.07 -8.19
N PHE A 50 3.35 3.38 -8.11
CA PHE A 50 2.04 3.99 -7.90
C PHE A 50 1.88 5.25 -8.74
N VAL A 51 0.63 5.71 -8.83
CA VAL A 51 0.23 6.95 -9.49
C VAL A 51 -0.62 7.74 -8.52
N GLN A 52 -0.19 8.95 -8.20
CA GLN A 52 -0.98 9.91 -7.44
C GLN A 52 -1.60 10.93 -8.39
N ASP A 53 -2.89 11.23 -8.24
CA ASP A 53 -3.49 12.36 -8.95
C ASP A 53 -2.93 13.68 -8.41
N VAL A 54 -2.46 14.57 -9.29
CA VAL A 54 -1.88 15.87 -8.93
C VAL A 54 -2.82 16.77 -8.11
N GLY A 55 -4.12 16.50 -8.12
CA GLY A 55 -5.10 17.23 -7.32
C GLY A 55 -5.08 16.93 -5.82
N THR A 56 -4.43 15.86 -5.36
CA THR A 56 -4.35 15.55 -3.93
C THR A 56 -3.12 16.18 -3.26
N LYS A 57 -3.23 16.41 -1.94
CA LYS A 57 -2.17 16.97 -1.08
C LYS A 57 -1.64 15.95 -0.07
N CYS A 58 -2.00 14.67 -0.20
CA CYS A 58 -1.44 13.62 0.65
C CYS A 58 0.07 13.54 0.42
N LYS A 59 0.83 13.46 1.52
CA LYS A 59 2.30 13.35 1.54
C LYS A 59 2.69 12.11 2.33
N PHE A 60 3.93 11.64 2.13
CA PHE A 60 4.51 10.65 3.02
C PHE A 60 4.67 11.24 4.43
N ASP A 61 4.47 10.38 5.43
CA ASP A 61 4.79 10.69 6.81
C ASP A 61 6.31 10.57 7.01
N THR A 62 6.94 11.65 7.46
CA THR A 62 8.40 11.70 7.66
C THR A 62 8.85 10.95 8.91
N ASP A 63 7.93 10.58 9.79
CA ASP A 63 8.23 9.77 10.98
C ASP A 63 8.36 8.27 10.63
N LEU A 64 7.93 7.86 9.44
CA LEU A 64 8.08 6.49 8.93
C LEU A 64 9.32 6.39 8.03
N THR A 65 10.31 5.64 8.47
CA THR A 65 11.51 5.33 7.68
C THR A 65 11.34 4.07 6.81
N LEU A 66 10.34 3.25 7.13
CA LEU A 66 9.95 2.03 6.42
C LEU A 66 8.43 1.93 6.42
N LYS A 67 7.85 1.17 5.48
CA LYS A 67 6.39 0.95 5.37
C LYS A 67 5.61 2.24 5.08
N GLU A 68 6.26 3.22 4.49
CA GLU A 68 5.69 4.51 4.09
C GLU A 68 4.54 4.34 3.09
N ASP A 69 4.60 3.32 2.24
CA ASP A 69 3.57 2.99 1.26
C ASP A 69 2.26 2.48 1.89
N TYR A 70 2.35 1.75 3.00
CA TYR A 70 1.20 1.35 3.81
C TYR A 70 0.48 2.56 4.40
N ASP A 71 1.23 3.47 5.01
CA ASP A 71 0.67 4.72 5.56
C ASP A 71 0.10 5.61 4.47
N PHE A 72 0.80 5.75 3.35
CA PHE A 72 0.37 6.55 2.22
C PHE A 72 -0.91 6.00 1.59
N THR A 73 -1.04 4.67 1.52
CA THR A 73 -2.29 4.01 1.12
C THR A 73 -3.41 4.35 2.09
N CYS A 74 -3.19 4.18 3.41
CA CYS A 74 -4.20 4.47 4.44
C CYS A 74 -4.62 5.94 4.44
N THR A 75 -3.68 6.86 4.24
CA THR A 75 -3.94 8.30 4.12
C THR A 75 -4.89 8.60 2.96
N HIS A 76 -4.72 7.95 1.82
CA HIS A 76 -5.64 8.11 0.68
C HIS A 76 -7.00 7.47 0.94
N LEU A 77 -7.04 6.30 1.56
CA LEU A 77 -8.29 5.64 1.94
C LEU A 77 -9.09 6.48 2.95
N ALA A 78 -8.42 7.05 3.95
CA ALA A 78 -9.04 7.92 4.93
C ALA A 78 -9.59 9.21 4.31
N LYS A 79 -8.84 9.81 3.38
CA LYS A 79 -9.21 11.12 2.79
C LYS A 79 -10.22 11.02 1.65
N HIS A 80 -10.10 10.01 0.80
CA HIS A 80 -10.84 9.90 -0.46
C HIS A 80 -11.81 8.73 -0.49
N GLY A 81 -11.82 7.88 0.54
CA GLY A 81 -12.70 6.72 0.65
C GLY A 81 -12.32 5.54 -0.26
N ALA A 82 -11.32 5.67 -1.12
CA ALA A 82 -10.87 4.62 -2.03
C ALA A 82 -9.44 4.86 -2.56
N VAL A 83 -8.80 3.78 -2.94
CA VAL A 83 -7.65 3.72 -3.87
C VAL A 83 -8.04 2.92 -5.10
N LEU A 84 -7.17 2.82 -6.11
CA LEU A 84 -7.39 1.95 -7.27
C LEU A 84 -6.21 0.99 -7.46
N ARG A 85 -6.38 -0.28 -7.11
CA ARG A 85 -5.42 -1.31 -7.51
C ARG A 85 -5.90 -2.04 -8.76
N CYS A 86 -5.14 -1.94 -9.85
CA CYS A 86 -5.38 -2.72 -11.06
C CYS A 86 -4.73 -4.09 -10.92
N ASN A 87 -5.53 -5.13 -10.71
CA ASN A 87 -5.03 -6.48 -10.46
C ASN A 87 -4.60 -7.22 -11.73
N ARG A 88 -4.74 -6.61 -12.92
CA ARG A 88 -4.32 -7.16 -14.22
C ARG A 88 -3.07 -6.50 -14.79
N MET A 89 -2.43 -5.66 -13.99
CA MET A 89 -1.14 -5.07 -14.27
C MET A 89 -0.20 -5.49 -13.14
N PHE A 90 1.06 -5.74 -13.48
CA PHE A 90 2.07 -6.26 -12.56
C PHE A 90 3.31 -5.40 -12.68
N VAL A 91 4.05 -5.29 -11.57
CA VAL A 91 5.38 -4.72 -11.56
C VAL A 91 6.38 -5.84 -11.29
N ALA A 92 7.40 -5.92 -12.12
CA ALA A 92 8.57 -6.76 -11.89
C ALA A 92 9.70 -5.84 -11.44
N ALA A 93 9.76 -5.58 -10.13
CA ALA A 93 10.79 -4.77 -9.50
C ALA A 93 11.61 -5.61 -8.53
N VAL A 94 12.90 -5.29 -8.43
CA VAL A 94 13.79 -5.83 -7.41
C VAL A 94 13.52 -5.03 -6.12
N HIS A 95 12.50 -5.41 -5.36
CA HIS A 95 12.02 -4.64 -4.21
C HIS A 95 12.85 -4.86 -2.93
N GLU A 96 13.25 -6.11 -2.66
CA GLU A 96 13.81 -6.50 -1.36
C GLU A 96 15.34 -6.48 -1.28
N THR A 97 16.04 -6.44 -2.43
CA THR A 97 17.50 -6.59 -2.51
C THR A 97 18.19 -5.46 -3.25
N ASN A 98 17.46 -4.46 -3.73
CA ASN A 98 18.05 -3.34 -4.45
C ASN A 98 18.82 -2.44 -3.46
N PRO A 99 20.13 -2.19 -3.68
CA PRO A 99 20.95 -1.42 -2.76
C PRO A 99 20.44 0.03 -2.60
N GLY A 100 20.44 0.51 -1.35
CA GLY A 100 19.93 1.83 -0.96
C GLY A 100 18.45 1.82 -0.52
N GLY A 101 17.90 3.02 -0.25
CA GLY A 101 16.50 3.20 0.15
C GLY A 101 16.10 2.38 1.40
N ALA A 102 14.97 1.70 1.32
CA ALA A 102 14.48 0.85 2.42
C ALA A 102 15.48 -0.26 2.81
N CYS A 103 16.30 -0.75 1.87
CA CYS A 103 17.28 -1.80 2.16
C CYS A 103 18.45 -1.31 3.01
N SER A 104 18.84 -0.02 2.91
CA SER A 104 19.85 0.57 3.81
C SER A 104 19.30 0.89 5.19
N GLU A 105 17.98 1.07 5.31
CA GLU A 105 17.34 1.35 6.59
C GLU A 105 17.00 0.09 7.38
N ARG A 106 16.89 -1.08 6.75
CA ARG A 106 16.65 -2.34 7.47
C ARG A 106 17.85 -2.72 8.32
N ASP A 107 17.60 -2.93 9.61
CA ASP A 107 18.56 -3.58 10.48
C ASP A 107 18.43 -5.11 10.34
N GLY A 108 19.54 -5.83 10.52
CA GLY A 108 19.53 -7.29 10.49
C GLY A 108 18.66 -7.92 11.57
N ALA A 109 18.34 -7.17 12.64
CA ALA A 109 17.54 -7.62 13.78
C ALA A 109 16.03 -7.34 13.63
N GLY A 110 15.60 -6.49 12.68
CA GLY A 110 14.21 -6.11 12.44
C GLY A 110 13.62 -5.08 13.43
N ASP A 111 14.42 -4.39 14.24
CA ASP A 111 13.93 -3.43 15.24
C ASP A 111 13.30 -2.20 14.59
N LYS A 112 13.93 -1.64 13.55
CA LYS A 112 13.38 -0.53 12.78
C LYS A 112 12.06 -0.90 12.10
N GLU A 113 11.95 -2.11 11.55
CA GLU A 113 10.70 -2.61 10.96
C GLU A 113 9.60 -2.69 12.03
N ARG A 114 9.91 -3.23 13.22
CA ARG A 114 8.96 -3.29 14.35
C ARG A 114 8.54 -1.90 14.84
N ALA A 115 9.46 -0.94 14.91
CA ALA A 115 9.17 0.43 15.30
C ALA A 115 8.18 1.10 14.31
N ASN A 116 8.41 0.95 13.00
CA ASN A 116 7.51 1.47 11.96
C ASN A 116 6.13 0.76 12.00
N ILE A 117 6.09 -0.54 12.27
CA ILE A 117 4.82 -1.28 12.47
C ILE A 117 4.05 -0.72 13.67
N ALA A 118 4.72 -0.40 14.78
CA ALA A 118 4.09 0.18 15.96
C ALA A 118 3.52 1.59 15.67
N ILE A 119 4.21 2.40 14.84
CA ILE A 119 3.69 3.68 14.34
C ILE A 119 2.40 3.44 13.54
N LEU A 120 2.42 2.51 12.57
CA LEU A 120 1.25 2.18 11.75
C LEU A 120 0.06 1.70 12.58
N GLN A 121 0.29 0.82 13.56
CA GLN A 121 -0.78 0.28 14.41
C GLN A 121 -1.41 1.35 15.30
N ARG A 122 -0.60 2.30 15.81
CA ARG A 122 -1.08 3.44 16.60
C ARG A 122 -1.87 4.42 15.73
N LYS A 123 -1.36 4.74 14.54
CA LYS A 123 -1.98 5.70 13.61
C LYS A 123 -3.25 5.16 12.96
N TRP A 124 -3.30 3.86 12.69
CA TRP A 124 -4.41 3.18 12.04
C TRP A 124 -4.92 1.98 12.85
N PRO A 125 -5.59 2.21 14.00
CA PRO A 125 -6.02 1.13 14.89
C PRO A 125 -6.89 0.08 14.17
N GLY A 126 -6.50 -1.19 14.30
CA GLY A 126 -7.21 -2.33 13.71
C GLY A 126 -6.90 -2.62 12.24
N VAL A 127 -6.24 -1.71 11.51
CA VAL A 127 -5.93 -1.90 10.08
C VAL A 127 -4.78 -2.89 9.86
N PHE A 128 -3.80 -2.91 10.76
CA PHE A 128 -2.57 -3.70 10.62
C PHE A 128 -2.48 -4.83 11.66
N SER A 129 -2.22 -6.04 11.17
CA SER A 129 -1.84 -7.19 12.00
C SER A 129 -0.51 -7.77 11.52
N LEU A 130 0.30 -8.31 12.43
CA LEU A 130 1.49 -9.05 12.04
C LEU A 130 1.12 -10.23 11.13
N ASN A 131 1.96 -10.51 10.14
CA ASN A 131 1.76 -11.65 9.27
C ASN A 131 2.16 -12.95 10.00
N GLY A 132 1.16 -13.66 10.53
CA GLY A 132 1.37 -14.90 11.30
C GLY A 132 1.98 -16.05 10.49
N ASN A 133 1.92 -16.01 9.16
CA ASN A 133 2.57 -17.01 8.30
C ASN A 133 4.11 -16.91 8.30
N ARG A 134 4.67 -15.88 8.96
CA ARG A 134 6.11 -15.62 9.04
C ARG A 134 6.66 -15.78 10.47
N GLY A 135 5.87 -16.30 11.41
CA GLY A 135 6.26 -16.54 12.80
C GLY A 135 6.30 -15.29 13.70
N ASP A 136 6.63 -15.48 14.98
CA ASP A 136 6.56 -14.45 16.03
C ASP A 136 7.57 -13.29 15.85
N GLY A 137 8.60 -13.48 15.04
CA GLY A 137 9.59 -12.45 14.66
C GLY A 137 9.23 -11.65 13.40
N SER A 138 7.99 -11.74 12.91
CA SER A 138 7.58 -11.17 11.63
C SER A 138 7.74 -9.65 11.56
N THR A 139 8.55 -9.19 10.62
CA THR A 139 8.68 -7.77 10.21
C THR A 139 7.69 -7.38 9.10
N GLN A 140 6.71 -8.25 8.83
CA GLN A 140 5.70 -8.06 7.79
C GLN A 140 4.32 -7.89 8.41
N VAL A 141 3.52 -7.02 7.79
CA VAL A 141 2.14 -6.76 8.20
C VAL A 141 1.17 -7.16 7.11
N THR A 142 -0.02 -7.56 7.54
CA THR A 142 -1.20 -7.65 6.68
C THR A 142 -2.04 -6.40 6.90
N MET A 143 -2.37 -5.71 5.81
CA MET A 143 -3.26 -4.55 5.82
C MET A 143 -4.69 -4.98 5.48
N ALA A 144 -5.65 -4.60 6.34
CA ALA A 144 -7.07 -4.83 6.13
C ALA A 144 -7.88 -3.57 6.50
N TRP A 145 -8.12 -2.70 5.52
CA TRP A 145 -8.79 -1.41 5.74
C TRP A 145 -10.15 -1.53 6.45
N ARG A 146 -10.93 -2.56 6.10
CA ARG A 146 -12.26 -2.84 6.70
C ARG A 146 -12.25 -3.09 8.20
N ARG A 147 -11.08 -3.42 8.78
CA ARG A 147 -10.94 -3.68 10.23
C ARG A 147 -10.61 -2.42 11.04
N ARG A 148 -10.57 -1.25 10.39
CA ARG A 148 -10.34 0.02 11.07
C ARG A 148 -11.33 0.20 12.22
N ARG A 149 -10.80 0.48 13.41
CA ARG A 149 -11.59 0.89 14.57
C ARG A 149 -11.78 2.41 14.48
N VAL A 150 -13.03 2.86 14.55
CA VAL A 150 -13.42 4.28 14.54
C VAL A 150 -13.47 4.79 15.96
#